data_AF-A0A6G2KF55-F1
#
_entry.id   AF-A0A6G2KF55-F1
#
_cell.length_a   1.000
_cell.length_b   1.000
_cell.length_c   1.000
_cell.angle_alpha   90.00
_cell.angle_beta   90.00
_cell.angle_gamma   90.00
#
_symmetry.space_group_name_H-M   'P 1'
#
loop_
_entity.id
_entity.type
_entity.pdbx_description
1 polymer ?
#
loop_
_entity_poly.entity_id
_entity_poly.type
_entity_poly.pdbx_seq_one_letter_code
_entity_poly.pdbx_strand_id
1 'polypeptide(L)'
;MTNFDKSWTRPEKPGVSEKLRDSVKNEGPLKPRMQAGVSKLQAQIAKLDTMMKKMRDRDNRLFQKIVFAMKNHDNQTAKILSSELVELRKSTTMIGHARMTLEQAQLRLTTMHDVGDAMATIGPAMGTMKNLKTSLSKFMPDADAEINSVTQTLNGLMMDSLAGESFGAELDVHTEETERILQEASSVAEQQIGERFPSVPSQIGTQSTSTIE
;
A
#
# COMPACT_ATOMS: atom_id res chain seq x y z
N MET A 1 22.05 21.48 1.24
CA MET A 1 21.23 20.36 0.73
C MET A 1 22.03 19.31 -0.08
N THR A 2 23.35 19.45 -0.26
CA THR A 2 24.21 18.50 -1.01
C THR A 2 24.48 17.14 -0.32
N ASN A 3 23.97 16.94 0.90
CA ASN A 3 24.22 15.72 1.69
C ASN A 3 23.15 14.63 1.49
N PHE A 4 21.96 14.96 0.99
CA PHE A 4 20.89 13.97 0.76
C PHE A 4 21.22 13.02 -0.39
N ASP A 5 21.70 13.54 -1.52
CA ASP A 5 22.15 12.70 -2.65
C ASP A 5 23.18 11.65 -2.23
N LYS A 6 24.12 12.06 -1.36
CA LYS A 6 25.16 11.19 -0.81
C LYS A 6 24.58 10.10 0.09
N SER A 7 23.69 10.42 1.02
CA SER A 7 23.06 9.42 1.91
C SER A 7 21.99 8.56 1.22
N TRP A 8 21.43 9.04 0.11
CA TRP A 8 20.43 8.33 -0.69
C TRP A 8 21.05 7.24 -1.57
N THR A 9 22.12 7.55 -2.31
CA THR A 9 22.68 6.67 -3.35
C THR A 9 24.07 6.11 -3.05
N ARG A 10 24.90 6.81 -2.25
CA ARG A 10 26.33 6.51 -2.12
C ARG A 10 26.65 5.82 -0.78
N PRO A 11 27.40 4.71 -0.77
CA PRO A 11 27.97 4.19 0.46
C PRO A 11 29.00 5.20 1.00
N GLU A 12 28.84 5.68 2.23
CA GLU A 12 29.89 6.44 2.92
C GLU A 12 31.15 5.57 3.00
N LYS A 13 32.23 6.00 2.32
CA LYS A 13 33.52 5.31 2.40
C LYS A 13 34.16 5.70 3.75
N PRO A 14 34.40 4.76 4.68
CA PRO A 14 34.99 5.10 5.97
C PRO A 14 36.47 5.47 5.79
N GLY A 15 36.89 6.56 6.44
CA GLY A 15 38.30 6.88 6.66
C GLY A 15 38.97 5.78 7.48
N VAL A 16 40.24 5.50 7.19
CA VAL A 16 41.01 4.38 7.76
C VAL A 16 41.10 4.43 9.30
N SER A 17 40.85 5.59 9.93
CA SER A 17 40.89 5.80 11.38
C SER A 17 39.59 5.51 12.15
N GLU A 18 38.47 5.24 11.48
CA GLU A 18 37.14 5.14 12.13
C GLU A 18 36.66 3.69 12.34
N LYS A 19 37.43 2.71 11.86
CA LYS A 19 37.08 1.27 11.87
C LYS A 19 37.03 0.62 13.26
N LEU A 20 37.36 1.31 14.35
CA LEU A 20 37.45 0.70 15.68
C LEU A 20 36.33 1.05 16.66
N ARG A 21 35.41 1.99 16.34
CA ARG A 21 34.31 2.37 17.26
C ARG A 21 32.89 2.23 16.70
N ASP A 22 32.71 2.05 15.40
CA ASP A 22 31.39 2.23 14.74
C ASP A 22 30.76 0.97 14.11
N SER A 23 31.05 -0.22 14.62
CA SER A 23 30.47 -1.47 14.09
C SER A 23 28.94 -1.64 14.34
N VAL A 24 28.24 -0.62 14.85
CA VAL A 24 26.80 -0.69 15.14
C VAL A 24 25.97 0.33 14.34
N LYS A 25 26.57 1.27 13.60
CA LYS A 25 25.78 2.36 12.99
C LYS A 25 26.19 2.88 11.62
N ASN A 26 26.97 2.13 10.83
CA ASN A 26 27.11 2.45 9.42
C ASN A 26 26.12 1.63 8.59
N GLU A 27 24.83 1.93 8.76
CA GLU A 27 23.79 1.35 7.90
C GLU A 27 23.94 2.01 6.51
N GLY A 28 24.17 1.21 5.46
CA GLY A 28 24.42 1.70 4.10
C GLY A 28 23.34 2.62 3.51
N PRO A 29 23.50 3.07 2.26
CA PRO A 29 22.65 4.13 1.68
C PRO A 29 21.16 3.79 1.75
N LEU A 30 20.32 4.81 1.91
CA LEU A 30 18.90 4.66 2.22
C LEU A 30 18.14 3.90 1.11
N LYS A 31 18.41 4.19 -0.16
CA LYS A 31 17.72 3.58 -1.30
C LYS A 31 17.79 2.04 -1.31
N PRO A 32 18.97 1.39 -1.28
CA PRO A 32 19.04 -0.07 -1.28
C PRO A 32 18.45 -0.70 -0.01
N ARG A 33 18.47 0.01 1.13
CA ARG A 33 17.80 -0.47 2.36
C ARG A 33 16.29 -0.48 2.21
N MET A 34 15.71 0.56 1.61
CA MET A 34 14.27 0.63 1.32
C MET A 34 13.86 -0.46 0.33
N GLN A 35 14.62 -0.66 -0.75
CA GLN A 35 14.38 -1.73 -1.71
C GLN A 35 14.46 -3.13 -1.08
N ALA A 36 15.43 -3.37 -0.21
CA ALA A 36 15.52 -4.61 0.57
C ALA A 36 14.34 -4.77 1.53
N GLY A 37 13.86 -3.67 2.14
CA GLY A 37 12.66 -3.62 2.96
C GLY A 37 11.40 -4.02 2.18
N VAL A 38 11.17 -3.41 1.01
CA VAL A 38 10.07 -3.73 0.10
C VAL A 38 10.09 -5.22 -0.29
N SER A 39 11.25 -5.73 -0.69
CA SER A 39 11.42 -7.14 -1.07
C SER A 39 11.10 -8.09 0.09
N LYS A 40 11.52 -7.75 1.31
CA LYS A 40 11.19 -8.53 2.52
C LYS A 40 9.70 -8.50 2.82
N LEU A 41 9.04 -7.35 2.70
CA LEU A 41 7.58 -7.24 2.89
C LEU A 41 6.81 -8.09 1.89
N GLN A 42 7.18 -8.02 0.61
CA GLN A 42 6.59 -8.85 -0.45
C GLN A 42 6.70 -10.35 -0.14
N ALA A 43 7.87 -10.80 0.34
CA ALA A 43 8.06 -12.18 0.74
C ALA A 43 7.15 -12.60 1.92
N GLN A 44 6.93 -11.71 2.90
CA GLN A 44 6.01 -11.99 4.01
C GLN A 44 4.55 -11.99 3.56
N ILE A 45 4.15 -11.06 2.69
CA ILE A 45 2.80 -11.01 2.11
C ILE A 45 2.50 -12.34 1.37
N ALA A 46 3.41 -12.80 0.50
CA ALA A 46 3.24 -14.07 -0.21
C ALA A 46 3.12 -15.28 0.75
N LYS A 47 3.84 -15.24 1.87
CA LYS A 47 3.74 -16.26 2.93
C LYS A 47 2.38 -16.22 3.62
N LEU A 48 1.84 -15.04 3.92
CA LEU A 48 0.50 -14.88 4.49
C LEU A 48 -0.58 -15.33 3.51
N ASP A 49 -0.45 -15.02 2.21
CA ASP A 49 -1.39 -15.51 1.18
C ASP A 49 -1.43 -17.04 1.12
N THR A 50 -0.25 -17.68 1.19
CA THR A 50 -0.14 -19.14 1.27
C THR A 50 -0.81 -19.68 2.54
N MET A 51 -0.65 -18.99 3.68
CA MET A 51 -1.29 -19.37 4.94
C MET A 51 -2.81 -19.24 4.87
N MET A 52 -3.33 -18.16 4.28
CA MET A 52 -4.76 -17.94 4.07
C MET A 52 -5.37 -19.04 3.19
N LYS A 53 -4.69 -19.45 2.11
CA LYS A 53 -5.14 -20.57 1.28
C LYS A 53 -5.24 -21.86 2.10
N LYS A 54 -4.21 -22.18 2.89
CA LYS A 54 -4.22 -23.35 3.79
C LYS A 54 -5.34 -23.27 4.83
N MET A 55 -5.64 -22.09 5.38
CA MET A 55 -6.75 -21.93 6.31
C MET A 55 -8.10 -22.18 5.64
N ARG A 56 -8.33 -21.68 4.41
CA ARG A 56 -9.56 -22.00 3.65
C ARG A 56 -9.71 -23.49 3.39
N ASP A 57 -8.63 -24.17 3.01
CA ASP A 57 -8.68 -25.63 2.80
C ASP A 57 -9.03 -26.37 4.10
N ARG A 58 -8.50 -25.91 5.25
CA ARG A 58 -8.83 -26.46 6.57
C ARG A 58 -10.26 -26.16 7.00
N ASP A 59 -10.78 -24.96 6.72
CA ASP A 59 -12.18 -24.58 6.95
C ASP A 59 -13.12 -25.57 6.25
N ASN A 60 -12.92 -25.76 4.94
CA ASN A 60 -13.72 -26.67 4.12
C ASN A 60 -13.68 -28.11 4.68
N ARG A 61 -12.50 -28.60 5.08
CA ARG A 61 -12.36 -29.94 5.65
C ARG A 61 -13.07 -30.09 7.00
N LEU A 62 -12.94 -29.10 7.89
CA LEU A 62 -13.64 -29.11 9.18
C LEU A 62 -15.16 -29.06 8.96
N PHE A 63 -15.63 -28.22 8.04
CA PHE A 63 -17.03 -28.12 7.69
C PHE A 63 -17.61 -29.45 7.18
N GLN A 64 -16.89 -30.13 6.27
CA GLN A 64 -17.31 -31.45 5.80
C GLN A 64 -17.38 -32.49 6.94
N LYS A 65 -16.43 -32.47 7.88
CA LYS A 65 -16.45 -33.35 9.06
C LYS A 65 -17.63 -33.05 10.00
N ILE A 66 -17.97 -31.77 10.18
CA ILE A 66 -19.15 -31.37 10.95
C ILE A 66 -20.41 -31.93 10.30
N VAL A 67 -20.57 -31.76 8.98
CA VAL A 67 -21.71 -32.31 8.23
C VAL A 67 -21.80 -33.83 8.38
N PHE A 68 -20.67 -34.53 8.32
CA PHE A 68 -20.63 -35.99 8.53
C PHE A 68 -21.06 -36.38 9.95
N ALA A 69 -20.54 -35.72 10.99
CA ALA A 69 -20.92 -35.98 12.37
C ALA A 69 -22.44 -35.73 12.61
N MET A 70 -22.97 -34.64 12.04
CA MET A 70 -24.41 -34.33 12.09
C MET A 70 -25.27 -35.41 11.42
N LYS A 71 -24.84 -35.94 10.27
CA LYS A 71 -25.54 -37.04 9.57
C LYS A 71 -25.58 -38.33 10.38
N ASN A 72 -24.55 -38.58 11.19
CA ASN A 72 -24.48 -39.76 12.06
C ASN A 72 -25.06 -39.51 13.45
N HIS A 73 -25.76 -38.39 13.66
CA HIS A 73 -26.33 -37.97 14.95
C HIS A 73 -25.30 -37.83 16.09
N ASP A 74 -24.02 -37.68 15.76
CA ASP A 74 -22.95 -37.41 16.72
C ASP A 74 -22.86 -35.91 17.03
N ASN A 75 -23.80 -35.45 17.86
CA ASN A 75 -23.93 -34.05 18.24
C ASN A 75 -22.74 -33.53 19.06
N GLN A 76 -22.06 -34.39 19.83
CA GLN A 76 -20.90 -33.99 20.64
C GLN A 76 -19.72 -33.63 19.72
N THR A 77 -19.39 -34.51 18.79
CA THR A 77 -18.31 -34.27 17.82
C THR A 77 -18.63 -33.06 16.93
N ALA A 78 -19.88 -32.95 16.45
CA ALA A 78 -20.30 -31.80 15.64
C ALA A 78 -20.12 -30.47 16.39
N LYS A 79 -20.46 -30.41 17.68
CA LYS A 79 -20.30 -29.22 18.51
C LYS A 79 -18.84 -28.84 18.70
N ILE A 80 -17.97 -29.80 19.04
CA ILE A 80 -16.53 -29.57 19.22
C ILE A 80 -15.91 -29.05 17.93
N LEU A 81 -16.13 -29.75 16.81
CA LEU A 81 -15.58 -29.35 15.51
C LEU A 81 -16.08 -27.97 15.05
N SER A 82 -17.32 -27.60 15.39
CA SER A 82 -17.87 -26.28 15.08
C SER A 82 -17.17 -25.17 15.87
N SER A 83 -16.84 -25.41 17.15
CA SER A 83 -16.03 -24.48 17.94
C SER A 83 -14.66 -24.25 17.30
N GLU A 84 -13.99 -25.33 16.88
CA GLU A 84 -12.70 -25.26 16.18
C GLU A 84 -12.78 -24.50 14.86
N LEU A 85 -13.88 -24.65 14.13
CA LEU A 85 -14.10 -23.92 12.88
C LEU A 85 -14.24 -22.41 13.13
N VAL A 86 -14.93 -22.00 14.20
CA VAL A 86 -15.04 -20.59 14.59
C VAL A 86 -13.65 -20.02 14.92
N GLU A 87 -12.85 -20.72 15.72
CA GLU A 87 -11.49 -20.28 16.05
C GLU A 87 -10.58 -20.22 14.82
N LEU A 88 -10.70 -21.17 13.89
CA LEU A 88 -9.98 -21.14 12.63
C LEU A 88 -10.35 -19.93 11.76
N ARG A 89 -11.64 -19.56 11.72
CA ARG A 89 -12.11 -18.35 11.01
C ARG A 89 -11.58 -17.08 11.66
N LYS A 90 -11.58 -16.97 12.99
CA LYS A 90 -10.97 -15.84 13.70
C LYS A 90 -9.49 -15.69 13.35
N SER A 91 -8.74 -16.80 13.37
CA SER A 91 -7.32 -16.82 12.96
C SER A 91 -7.15 -16.38 11.50
N THR A 92 -8.04 -16.82 10.60
CA THR A 92 -8.03 -16.42 9.18
C THR A 92 -8.23 -14.92 9.01
N THR A 93 -9.18 -14.33 9.73
CA THR A 93 -9.41 -12.88 9.73
C THR A 93 -8.18 -12.12 10.25
N MET A 94 -7.57 -12.58 11.34
CA MET A 94 -6.36 -11.98 11.89
C MET A 94 -5.19 -12.00 10.88
N ILE A 95 -4.98 -13.12 10.18
CA ILE A 95 -3.97 -13.24 9.12
C ILE A 95 -4.28 -12.27 7.97
N GLY A 96 -5.56 -12.14 7.59
CA GLY A 96 -6.00 -11.18 6.57
C GLY A 96 -5.69 -9.74 6.94
N HIS A 97 -5.96 -9.33 8.19
CA HIS A 97 -5.60 -8.01 8.68
C HIS A 97 -4.08 -7.78 8.65
N ALA A 98 -3.30 -8.74 9.13
CA ALA A 98 -1.84 -8.65 9.08
C ALA A 98 -1.31 -8.49 7.64
N ARG A 99 -1.89 -9.23 6.68
CA ARG A 99 -1.53 -9.12 5.26
C ARG A 99 -1.84 -7.73 4.71
N MET A 100 -3.01 -7.18 5.03
CA MET A 100 -3.40 -5.83 4.64
C MET A 100 -2.45 -4.77 5.21
N THR A 101 -2.11 -4.86 6.50
CA THR A 101 -1.17 -3.92 7.14
C THR A 101 0.22 -3.97 6.50
N LEU A 102 0.72 -5.17 6.15
CA LEU A 102 2.01 -5.28 5.46
C LEU A 102 1.96 -4.71 4.05
N GLU A 103 0.86 -4.88 3.32
CA GLU A 103 0.67 -4.30 1.99
C GLU A 103 0.62 -2.77 2.05
N GLN A 104 -0.08 -2.20 3.03
CA GLN A 104 -0.07 -0.75 3.26
C GLN A 104 1.35 -0.23 3.56
N ALA A 105 2.11 -0.93 4.41
CA ALA A 105 3.49 -0.57 4.69
C ALA A 105 4.38 -0.66 3.43
N GLN A 106 4.17 -1.67 2.59
CA GLN A 106 4.89 -1.83 1.32
C GLN A 106 4.59 -0.67 0.36
N LEU A 107 3.30 -0.28 0.22
CA LEU A 107 2.88 0.84 -0.61
C LEU A 107 3.57 2.14 -0.16
N ARG A 108 3.53 2.45 1.15
CA ARG A 108 4.20 3.63 1.70
C ARG A 108 5.69 3.63 1.44
N LEU A 109 6.38 2.50 1.67
CA LEU A 109 7.83 2.41 1.39
C LEU A 109 8.16 2.59 -0.09
N THR A 110 7.28 2.13 -0.99
CA THR A 110 7.43 2.33 -2.43
C THR A 110 7.25 3.80 -2.79
N THR A 111 6.21 4.46 -2.28
CA THR A 111 6.02 5.90 -2.47
C THR A 111 7.20 6.71 -1.94
N MET A 112 7.72 6.39 -0.74
CA MET A 112 8.90 7.05 -0.18
C MET A 112 10.15 6.84 -1.06
N HIS A 113 10.30 5.65 -1.65
CA HIS A 113 11.37 5.37 -2.61
C HIS A 113 11.25 6.27 -3.85
N ASP A 114 10.05 6.37 -4.42
CA ASP A 114 9.81 7.12 -5.66
C ASP A 114 9.97 8.63 -5.45
N VAL A 115 9.47 9.16 -4.33
CA VAL A 115 9.71 10.55 -3.92
C VAL A 115 11.19 10.81 -3.72
N GLY A 116 11.91 9.90 -3.05
CA GLY A 116 13.36 10.05 -2.85
C GLY A 116 14.16 10.06 -4.16
N ASP A 117 13.77 9.24 -5.15
CA ASP A 117 14.36 9.25 -6.49
C ASP A 117 14.06 10.53 -7.27
N ALA A 118 12.83 11.05 -7.17
CA ALA A 118 12.49 12.36 -7.73
C ALA A 118 13.35 13.47 -7.10
N MET A 119 13.57 13.43 -5.79
CA MET A 119 14.41 14.43 -5.09
C MET A 119 15.88 14.35 -5.47
N ALA A 120 16.43 13.14 -5.67
CA ALA A 120 17.79 12.98 -6.19
C ALA A 120 17.95 13.60 -7.60
N THR A 121 16.87 13.59 -8.39
CA THR A 121 16.84 14.16 -9.75
C THR A 121 16.66 15.68 -9.74
N ILE A 122 15.80 16.22 -8.88
CA ILE A 122 15.47 17.65 -8.79
C ILE A 122 16.53 18.45 -8.03
N GLY A 123 17.19 17.84 -7.04
CA GLY A 123 18.17 18.50 -6.17
C GLY A 123 19.26 19.29 -6.93
N PRO A 124 19.93 18.71 -7.95
CA PRO A 124 20.90 19.43 -8.76
C PRO A 124 20.32 20.65 -9.50
N ALA A 125 19.09 20.56 -10.00
CA ALA A 125 18.42 21.66 -10.71
C ALA A 125 18.18 22.86 -9.78
N MET A 126 17.82 22.62 -8.52
CA MET A 126 17.72 23.69 -7.51
C MET A 126 19.07 24.37 -7.24
N GLY A 127 20.16 23.60 -7.23
CA GLY A 127 21.52 24.12 -7.14
C GLY A 127 21.85 25.05 -8.31
N THR A 128 21.49 24.65 -9.53
CA THR A 128 21.67 25.51 -10.71
C THR A 128 20.83 26.79 -10.64
N MET A 129 19.58 26.70 -10.18
CA MET A 129 18.70 27.88 -10.01
C MET A 129 19.27 28.88 -9.00
N LYS A 130 19.84 28.39 -7.89
CA LYS A 130 20.50 29.24 -6.89
C LYS A 130 21.73 29.95 -7.46
N ASN A 131 22.55 29.24 -8.25
CA ASN A 131 23.70 29.83 -8.92
C ASN A 131 23.28 30.88 -9.97
N LEU A 132 22.18 30.62 -10.67
CA LEU A 132 21.59 31.53 -11.64
C LEU A 132 21.06 32.79 -10.96
N LYS A 133 20.38 32.67 -9.81
CA LYS A 133 20.00 33.80 -8.95
C LYS A 133 21.21 34.67 -8.61
N THR A 134 22.28 34.07 -8.07
CA THR A 134 23.50 34.80 -7.67
C THR A 134 24.18 35.51 -8.84
N SER A 135 24.06 34.95 -10.05
CA SER A 135 24.65 35.53 -11.25
C SER A 135 23.77 36.65 -11.81
N LEU A 136 22.45 36.42 -11.90
CA LEU A 136 21.51 37.37 -12.49
C LEU A 136 21.28 38.59 -11.59
N SER A 137 21.27 38.45 -10.26
CA SER A 137 21.11 39.58 -9.34
C SER A 137 22.22 40.63 -9.43
N LYS A 138 23.38 40.28 -10.00
CA LYS A 138 24.48 41.22 -10.27
C LYS A 138 24.24 42.09 -11.50
N PHE A 139 23.43 41.63 -12.44
CA PHE A 139 23.22 42.30 -13.74
C PHE A 139 21.78 42.79 -13.94
N MET A 140 20.81 42.19 -13.24
CA MET A 140 19.39 42.50 -13.34
C MET A 140 18.73 42.36 -11.95
N PRO A 141 18.89 43.36 -11.06
CA PRO A 141 18.38 43.32 -9.69
C PRO A 141 16.86 43.12 -9.62
N ASP A 142 16.13 43.66 -10.59
CA ASP A 142 14.67 43.57 -10.67
C ASP A 142 14.17 42.13 -10.89
N ALA A 143 15.01 41.24 -11.41
CA ALA A 143 14.67 39.82 -11.60
C ALA A 143 14.94 38.96 -10.36
N ASP A 144 15.58 39.50 -9.32
CA ASP A 144 15.87 38.75 -8.08
C ASP A 144 14.57 38.34 -7.37
N ALA A 145 13.55 39.19 -7.39
CA ALA A 145 12.24 38.93 -6.78
C ALA A 145 11.54 37.73 -7.42
N GLU A 146 11.52 37.66 -8.75
CA GLU A 146 10.88 36.58 -9.50
C GLU A 146 11.59 35.23 -9.29
N ILE A 147 12.93 35.23 -9.34
CA ILE A 147 13.71 34.00 -9.09
C ILE A 147 13.59 33.54 -7.63
N ASN A 148 13.49 34.47 -6.68
CA ASN A 148 13.20 34.13 -5.28
C ASN A 148 11.84 33.48 -5.13
N SER A 149 10.80 34.02 -5.77
CA SER A 149 9.46 33.45 -5.76
C SER A 149 9.44 32.01 -6.30
N VAL A 150 10.09 31.77 -7.44
CA VAL A 150 10.22 30.43 -8.04
C VAL A 150 10.98 29.49 -7.11
N THR A 151 12.10 29.94 -6.55
CA THR A 151 12.92 29.14 -5.62
C THR A 151 12.16 28.81 -4.33
N GLN A 152 11.37 29.75 -3.81
CA GLN A 152 10.60 29.56 -2.59
C GLN A 152 9.41 28.63 -2.82
N THR A 153 8.73 28.75 -3.96
CA THR A 153 7.67 27.83 -4.37
C THR A 153 8.21 26.40 -4.53
N LEU A 154 9.35 26.22 -5.19
CA LEU A 154 10.02 24.92 -5.34
C LEU A 154 10.45 24.31 -4.00
N ASN A 155 11.02 25.12 -3.11
CA ASN A 155 11.37 24.67 -1.76
C ASN A 155 10.12 24.29 -0.94
N GLY A 156 9.03 25.06 -1.07
CA GLY A 156 7.75 24.79 -0.43
C GLY A 156 7.18 23.45 -0.89
N LEU A 157 7.08 23.23 -2.20
CA LEU A 157 6.61 21.97 -2.76
C LEU A 157 7.46 20.77 -2.32
N MET A 158 8.78 20.93 -2.25
CA MET A 158 9.69 19.89 -1.77
C MET A 158 9.49 19.59 -0.28
N MET A 159 9.31 20.63 0.55
CA MET A 159 9.04 20.48 1.97
C MET A 159 7.68 19.82 2.20
N ASP A 160 6.63 20.24 1.49
CA ASP A 160 5.28 19.69 1.60
C ASP A 160 5.23 18.22 1.14
N SER A 161 6.00 17.87 0.11
CA SER A 161 6.11 16.48 -0.38
C SER A 161 6.79 15.54 0.65
N LEU A 162 7.60 16.07 1.56
CA LEU A 162 8.33 15.32 2.59
C LEU A 162 7.65 15.40 3.97
N ALA A 163 7.03 16.54 4.27
CA ALA A 163 6.37 16.86 5.53
C ALA A 163 4.89 16.49 5.52
N GLY A 164 4.35 16.02 4.38
CA GLY A 164 2.97 15.58 4.25
C GLY A 164 2.55 14.76 5.47
N GLU A 165 1.53 15.28 6.15
CA GLU A 165 0.86 14.78 7.36
C GLU A 165 0.60 13.24 7.35
N SER A 166 0.64 12.63 6.17
CA SER A 166 0.53 11.21 5.86
C SER A 166 1.67 10.30 6.36
N PHE A 167 2.89 10.82 6.58
CA PHE A 167 4.03 9.95 6.90
C PHE A 167 4.18 9.60 8.40
N GLY A 168 3.50 10.33 9.30
CA GLY A 168 3.65 10.16 10.74
C GLY A 168 2.39 10.30 11.60
N ALA A 169 1.28 10.82 11.07
CA ALA A 169 0.03 10.93 11.83
C ALA A 169 -0.80 9.63 11.73
N GLU A 170 -1.53 9.35 12.81
CA GLU A 170 -2.34 8.15 13.04
C GLU A 170 -3.22 7.74 11.83
N LEU A 171 -3.44 6.43 11.74
CA LEU A 171 -4.37 5.79 10.82
C LEU A 171 -5.82 6.21 11.11
N ASP A 172 -6.18 7.48 10.93
CA ASP A 172 -7.59 7.80 10.77
C ASP A 172 -7.97 7.54 9.32
N VAL A 173 -8.42 6.32 9.07
CA VAL A 173 -8.94 5.86 7.76
C VAL A 173 -10.22 6.65 7.39
N HIS A 174 -10.76 7.45 8.31
CA HIS A 174 -12.02 8.18 8.18
C HIS A 174 -11.86 9.64 7.73
N THR A 175 -11.07 9.89 6.69
CA THR A 175 -11.12 11.21 6.02
C THR A 175 -12.31 11.26 5.07
N GLU A 176 -12.93 12.45 4.91
CA GLU A 176 -14.03 12.67 3.95
C GLU A 176 -13.61 12.31 2.51
N GLU A 177 -12.34 12.54 2.16
CA GLU A 177 -11.77 12.18 0.87
C GLU A 177 -11.72 10.67 0.67
N THR A 178 -11.30 9.91 1.69
CA THR A 178 -11.33 8.44 1.66
C THR A 178 -12.75 7.93 1.38
N GLU A 179 -13.76 8.49 2.03
CA GLU A 179 -15.17 8.08 1.86
C GLU A 179 -15.68 8.35 0.43
N ARG A 180 -15.34 9.53 -0.13
CA ARG A 180 -15.68 9.86 -1.53
C ARG A 180 -15.02 8.88 -2.51
N ILE A 181 -13.75 8.54 -2.31
CA ILE A 181 -13.04 7.56 -3.14
C ILE A 181 -13.68 6.17 -3.03
N LEU A 182 -14.08 5.75 -1.82
CA LEU A 182 -14.78 4.48 -1.61
C LEU A 182 -16.15 4.45 -2.31
N GLN A 183 -16.89 5.56 -2.28
CA GLN A 183 -18.17 5.68 -2.97
C GLN A 183 -18.00 5.59 -4.49
N GLU A 184 -16.99 6.27 -5.06
CA GLU A 184 -16.65 6.19 -6.48
C GLU A 184 -16.27 4.75 -6.87
N ALA A 185 -15.39 4.10 -6.09
CA ALA A 185 -14.98 2.72 -6.33
C ALA A 185 -16.17 1.75 -6.26
N SER A 186 -17.11 1.95 -5.33
CA SER A 186 -18.33 1.14 -5.22
C SER A 186 -19.21 1.29 -6.47
N SER A 187 -19.43 2.53 -6.94
CA SER A 187 -20.19 2.81 -8.16
C SER A 187 -19.60 2.09 -9.39
N VAL A 188 -18.27 2.10 -9.52
CA VAL A 188 -17.57 1.39 -10.61
C VAL A 188 -17.71 -0.13 -10.47
N ALA A 189 -17.61 -0.66 -9.24
CA ALA A 189 -17.76 -2.10 -9.00
C ALA A 189 -19.18 -2.59 -9.33
N GLU A 190 -20.21 -1.82 -8.98
CA GLU A 190 -21.61 -2.13 -9.30
C GLU A 190 -21.87 -2.13 -10.81
N GLN A 191 -21.31 -1.16 -11.56
CA GLN A 191 -21.40 -1.13 -13.02
C GLN A 191 -20.78 -2.39 -13.66
N GLN A 192 -19.59 -2.81 -13.20
CA GLN A 192 -18.94 -4.01 -13.70
C GLN A 192 -19.71 -5.30 -13.40
N ILE A 193 -20.40 -5.38 -12.26
CA ILE A 193 -21.26 -6.51 -11.91
C ILE A 193 -22.50 -6.53 -12.81
N GLY A 194 -23.11 -5.36 -13.07
CA GLY A 194 -24.25 -5.22 -13.97
C GLY A 194 -23.98 -5.69 -15.41
N GLU A 195 -22.76 -5.48 -15.92
CA GLU A 195 -22.34 -5.96 -17.25
C GLU A 195 -22.03 -7.46 -17.31
N ARG A 196 -21.75 -8.11 -16.16
CA ARG A 196 -21.40 -9.53 -16.06
C ARG A 196 -22.59 -10.46 -15.87
N PHE A 197 -23.77 -9.91 -15.54
CA PHE A 197 -25.01 -10.68 -15.48
C PHE A 197 -25.76 -10.57 -16.83
N PRO A 198 -25.84 -11.63 -17.65
CA PRO A 198 -26.80 -11.65 -18.75
C PRO A 198 -28.21 -11.49 -18.18
N SER A 199 -28.99 -10.61 -18.79
CA SER A 199 -30.41 -10.46 -18.49
C SER A 199 -31.08 -11.83 -18.59
N VAL A 200 -31.70 -12.27 -17.48
CA VAL A 200 -32.55 -13.46 -17.49
C VAL A 200 -33.60 -13.29 -18.59
N PRO A 201 -33.78 -14.28 -19.49
CA PRO A 201 -34.79 -14.16 -20.54
C PRO A 201 -36.18 -14.04 -19.93
N SER A 202 -36.73 -12.83 -19.96
CA SER A 202 -38.16 -12.58 -19.77
C SER A 202 -38.89 -13.05 -21.02
N GLN A 203 -39.17 -14.35 -21.14
CA GLN A 203 -40.25 -14.89 -21.98
C GLN A 203 -40.40 -16.40 -21.79
N ILE A 204 -41.22 -16.81 -20.83
CA ILE A 204 -42.05 -18.01 -21.00
C ILE A 204 -43.47 -17.48 -21.18
N GLY A 205 -43.84 -17.28 -22.43
CA GLY A 205 -45.23 -17.03 -22.79
C GLY A 205 -46.04 -18.30 -22.52
N THR A 206 -46.81 -18.31 -21.44
CA THR A 206 -47.96 -19.20 -21.32
C THR A 206 -49.12 -18.60 -22.11
N GLN A 207 -49.12 -18.84 -23.43
CA GLN A 207 -50.36 -18.83 -24.19
C GLN A 207 -51.11 -20.13 -23.85
N SER A 208 -52.02 -20.05 -22.88
CA SER A 208 -53.01 -21.11 -22.66
C SER A 208 -54.13 -20.92 -23.68
N THR A 209 -53.99 -21.53 -24.85
CA THR A 209 -55.13 -21.85 -25.71
C THR A 209 -55.93 -22.96 -25.04
N SER A 210 -57.17 -22.67 -24.66
CA SER A 210 -58.19 -23.70 -24.43
C SER A 210 -59.50 -23.19 -25.01
N THR A 211 -59.67 -23.48 -26.30
CA THR A 211 -60.97 -23.56 -26.95
C THR A 211 -61.43 -25.00 -26.81
N ILE A 212 -62.54 -25.25 -26.12
CA ILE A 212 -63.30 -26.50 -26.26
C ILE A 212 -64.79 -26.14 -26.23
N GLU A 213 -65.50 -26.65 -27.24
CA GLU A 213 -66.96 -26.73 -27.41
C GLU A 213 -67.71 -27.29 -26.20
#